data_AF-A0A447PCS7-F1
#
_entry.id   AF-A0A447PCS7-F1
#
_cell.length_a   1.000
_cell.length_b   1.000
_cell.length_c   1.000
_cell.angle_alpha   90.00
_cell.angle_beta   90.00
_cell.angle_gamma   90.00
#
_symmetry.space_group_name_H-M   'P 1'
#
loop_
_entity.id
_entity.type
_entity.pdbx_description
1 polymer ?
#
loop_
_entity_poly.entity_id
_entity_poly.type
_entity_poly.pdbx_seq_one_letter_code
_entity_poly.pdbx_strand_id
1 'polypeptide(L)'
;MLRNQLALEVKEQHKAALWGFVQQALATFSESPETLHQPAVRKVLSDNLLLAMGTMLEEAKPIHSAESISHQGYRRLLSRAREYVLENMSEPLTVLDLCNQLHVSRRTLQNAFHAILGIGPNAWLKRIRLNAVRRELISPWSQSATVKDAAMQWGFWHLGQFATDYQQLFAEKPSLTLHQRMRQWA
;
A
#
# COMPACT_ATOMS: atom_id res chain seq x y z
N MET A 1 -8.70 18.33 -1.18
CA MET A 1 -8.73 18.81 0.22
C MET A 1 -8.22 17.71 1.12
N LEU A 2 -6.99 17.84 1.64
CA LEU A 2 -6.45 16.91 2.64
C LEU A 2 -7.31 17.06 3.91
N ARG A 3 -8.16 16.08 4.21
CA ARG A 3 -8.90 16.06 5.48
C ARG A 3 -7.87 16.01 6.60
N ASN A 4 -7.87 17.02 7.44
CA ASN A 4 -7.06 17.13 8.65
C ASN A 4 -7.55 16.09 9.68
N GLN A 5 -7.28 14.80 9.43
CA GLN A 5 -7.53 13.74 10.40
C GLN A 5 -6.33 13.70 11.34
N LEU A 6 -6.50 14.27 12.53
CA LEU A 6 -5.53 14.16 13.61
C LEU A 6 -5.31 12.67 13.93
N ALA A 7 -4.11 12.17 13.67
CA ALA A 7 -3.73 10.78 13.95
C ALA A 7 -3.37 10.56 15.43
N LEU A 8 -3.05 11.65 16.13
CA LEU A 8 -2.55 11.65 17.50
C LEU A 8 -3.30 12.69 18.33
N GLU A 9 -3.76 12.28 19.50
CA GLU A 9 -4.29 13.12 20.56
C GLU A 9 -3.10 13.51 21.42
N VAL A 10 -2.71 14.77 21.30
CA VAL A 10 -1.68 15.37 22.17
C VAL A 10 -2.39 16.26 23.17
N LYS A 11 -2.01 16.17 24.45
CA LYS A 11 -2.54 17.05 25.50
C LYS A 11 -2.31 18.52 25.12
N GLU A 12 -3.33 19.36 25.34
CA GLU A 12 -3.28 20.79 25.00
C GLU A 12 -2.10 21.52 25.65
N GLN A 13 -1.69 21.10 26.86
CA GLN A 13 -0.53 21.68 27.55
C GLN A 13 0.78 21.55 26.74
N HIS A 14 0.99 20.44 26.03
CA HIS A 14 2.21 20.23 25.24
C HIS A 14 2.15 20.96 23.90
N LYS A 15 0.96 21.02 23.29
CA LYS A 15 0.73 21.86 22.11
C LYS A 15 1.00 23.33 22.44
N ALA A 16 0.48 23.82 23.56
CA ALA A 16 0.69 25.17 24.04
C ALA A 16 2.17 25.46 24.34
N ALA A 17 2.89 24.51 24.95
CA ALA A 17 4.32 24.64 25.23
C ALA A 17 5.15 24.72 23.93
N LEU A 18 4.93 23.83 22.97
CA LEU A 18 5.64 23.88 21.67
C LEU A 18 5.30 25.16 20.91
N TRP A 19 4.01 25.53 20.87
CA TRP A 19 3.58 26.75 20.21
C TRP A 19 4.17 28.01 20.83
N GLY A 20 4.15 28.11 22.17
CA GLY A 20 4.78 29.20 22.91
C GLY A 20 6.28 29.30 22.64
N PHE A 21 6.98 28.16 22.61
CA PHE A 21 8.39 28.11 22.26
C PHE A 21 8.66 28.61 20.83
N VAL A 22 7.90 28.14 19.84
CA VAL A 22 8.03 28.58 18.44
C VAL A 22 7.72 30.07 18.31
N GLN A 23 6.68 30.58 18.97
CA GLN A 23 6.36 32.01 18.97
C GLN A 23 7.47 32.84 19.59
N GLN A 24 8.03 32.41 20.73
CA GLN A 24 9.13 33.11 21.40
C GLN A 24 10.37 33.15 20.49
N ALA A 25 10.73 32.01 19.89
CA ALA A 25 11.85 31.93 18.97
C ALA A 25 11.65 32.85 17.75
N LEU A 26 10.47 32.80 17.12
CA LEU A 26 10.14 33.67 15.98
C LEU A 26 10.19 35.16 16.36
N ALA A 27 9.67 35.55 17.52
CA ALA A 27 9.73 36.92 18.01
C ALA A 27 11.18 37.38 18.18
N THR A 28 12.00 36.61 18.91
CA THR A 28 13.41 36.93 19.14
C THR A 28 14.22 37.04 17.84
N PHE A 29 14.04 36.12 16.90
CA PHE A 29 14.79 36.14 15.64
C PHE A 29 14.23 37.11 14.61
N SER A 30 13.00 37.62 14.79
CA SER A 30 12.48 38.71 13.97
C SER A 30 13.12 40.07 14.30
N GLU A 31 13.52 40.26 15.56
CA GLU A 31 14.19 41.49 16.04
C GLU A 31 15.71 41.45 15.84
N SER A 32 16.33 40.27 15.91
CA SER A 32 17.79 40.11 15.78
C SER A 32 18.16 38.80 15.06
N PRO A 33 18.01 38.73 13.72
CA PRO A 33 18.22 37.51 12.93
C PRO A 33 19.63 36.93 13.01
N GLU A 34 20.64 37.79 13.19
CA GLU A 34 22.06 37.44 13.27
C GLU A 34 22.40 36.57 14.49
N THR A 35 21.59 36.60 15.54
CA THR A 35 21.77 35.74 16.72
C THR A 35 21.60 34.26 16.35
N LEU A 36 20.81 33.94 15.33
CA LEU A 36 20.66 32.60 14.81
C LEU A 36 21.96 32.09 14.15
N HIS A 37 22.92 32.94 13.79
CA HIS A 37 24.21 32.51 13.26
C HIS A 37 25.14 31.95 14.34
N GLN A 38 24.86 32.23 15.63
CA GLN A 38 25.66 31.70 16.72
C GLN A 38 25.44 30.18 16.85
N PRO A 39 26.50 29.35 16.76
CA PRO A 39 26.37 27.89 16.81
C PRO A 39 25.72 27.37 18.10
N ALA A 40 26.00 28.03 19.23
CA ALA A 40 25.41 27.69 20.52
C ALA A 40 23.89 27.90 20.56
N VAL A 41 23.42 29.01 19.98
CA VAL A 41 21.98 29.34 19.90
C VAL A 41 21.26 28.31 19.04
N ARG A 42 21.80 27.96 17.87
CA ARG A 42 21.23 26.91 17.00
C ARG A 42 21.10 25.58 17.72
N LYS A 43 22.17 25.15 18.40
CA LYS A 43 22.21 23.88 19.12
C LYS A 43 21.11 23.81 20.19
N VAL A 44 21.04 24.81 21.06
CA VAL A 44 20.03 24.84 22.14
C VAL A 44 18.61 24.91 21.58
N LEU A 45 18.39 25.67 20.50
CA LEU A 45 17.09 25.76 19.84
C LEU A 45 16.65 24.40 19.28
N SER A 46 17.56 23.71 18.57
CA SER A 46 17.30 22.37 18.03
C SER A 46 17.04 21.34 19.13
N ASP A 47 17.84 21.34 20.20
CA ASP A 47 17.69 20.42 21.33
C ASP A 47 16.34 20.62 22.03
N ASN A 48 15.94 21.87 22.27
CA ASN A 48 14.65 22.20 22.90
C ASN A 48 13.46 21.84 22.01
N LEU A 49 13.56 22.06 20.69
CA LEU A 49 12.52 21.67 19.75
C LEU A 49 12.37 20.14 19.72
N LEU A 50 13.48 19.40 19.65
CA LEU A 50 13.50 17.95 19.69
C LEU A 50 12.92 17.41 21.00
N LEU A 51 13.25 18.01 22.14
CA LEU A 51 12.72 17.63 23.45
C LEU A 51 11.20 17.89 23.54
N ALA A 52 10.75 19.06 23.08
CA ALA A 52 9.32 19.40 23.05
C ALA A 52 8.53 18.46 22.11
N MET A 53 9.09 18.12 20.96
CA MET A 53 8.49 17.13 20.06
C MET A 53 8.51 15.71 20.66
N GLY A 54 9.60 15.32 21.32
CA GLY A 54 9.74 14.02 21.98
C GLY A 54 8.69 13.82 23.08
N THR A 55 8.57 14.78 23.99
CA THR A 55 7.55 14.78 25.04
C THR A 55 6.12 14.77 24.50
N MET A 56 5.85 15.50 23.41
CA MET A 56 4.55 15.44 22.73
C MET A 56 4.25 14.04 22.16
N LEU A 57 5.25 13.36 21.59
CA LEU A 57 5.10 12.04 20.99
C LEU A 57 5.00 10.93 22.04
N GLU A 58 5.74 11.02 23.14
CA GLU A 58 5.68 10.07 24.26
C GLU A 58 4.29 10.04 24.93
N GLU A 59 3.67 11.21 25.09
CA GLU A 59 2.36 11.32 25.70
C GLU A 59 1.20 11.32 24.70
N ALA A 60 1.49 11.25 23.40
CA ALA A 60 0.47 11.18 22.37
C ALA A 60 -0.30 9.87 22.45
N LYS A 61 -1.63 9.96 22.51
CA LYS A 61 -2.49 8.78 22.36
C LYS A 61 -2.96 8.68 20.91
N PRO A 62 -3.04 7.48 20.33
CA PRO A 62 -3.66 7.33 19.02
C PRO A 62 -5.14 7.76 19.09
N ILE A 63 -5.57 8.65 18.20
CA ILE A 63 -6.99 8.97 18.04
C ILE A 63 -7.63 7.81 17.29
N HIS A 64 -8.38 6.99 18.02
CA HIS A 64 -9.17 5.92 17.44
C HIS A 64 -10.54 6.45 17.00
N SER A 65 -10.58 7.18 15.87
CA SER A 65 -11.86 7.43 15.21
C SER A 65 -12.44 6.12 14.66
N ALA A 66 -13.76 6.02 14.54
CA ALA A 66 -14.41 4.86 13.92
C ALA A 66 -13.87 4.57 12.49
N GLU A 67 -13.52 5.63 11.75
CA GLU A 67 -12.84 5.53 10.45
C GLU A 67 -11.42 4.95 10.57
N SER A 68 -10.63 5.39 11.55
CA SER A 68 -9.27 4.88 11.82
C SER A 68 -9.28 3.41 12.23
N ILE A 69 -10.20 3.01 13.13
CA ILE A 69 -10.39 1.60 13.55
C ILE A 69 -10.78 0.73 12.34
N SER A 70 -11.70 1.21 11.51
CA SER A 70 -12.12 0.52 10.28
C SER A 70 -10.95 0.36 9.29
N HIS A 71 -10.16 1.41 9.07
CA HIS A 71 -8.97 1.36 8.22
C HIS A 71 -7.91 0.37 8.73
N GLN A 72 -7.67 0.32 10.04
CA GLN A 72 -6.76 -0.68 10.64
C GLN A 72 -7.32 -2.10 10.47
N GLY A 73 -8.63 -2.29 10.66
CA GLY A 73 -9.31 -3.55 10.38
C GLY A 73 -9.15 -3.99 8.92
N TYR A 74 -9.34 -3.07 7.98
CA TYR A 74 -9.15 -3.31 6.56
C TYR A 74 -7.71 -3.65 6.19
N ARG A 75 -6.71 -2.97 6.77
CA ARG A 75 -5.30 -3.32 6.57
C ARG A 75 -4.99 -4.74 7.03
N ARG A 76 -5.49 -5.14 8.21
CA ARG A 76 -5.35 -6.52 8.70
C ARG A 76 -6.05 -7.52 7.79
N LEU A 77 -7.27 -7.21 7.33
CA LEU A 77 -8.01 -8.06 6.40
C LEU A 77 -7.25 -8.27 5.08
N LEU A 78 -6.69 -7.21 4.50
CA LEU A 78 -5.90 -7.31 3.26
C LEU A 78 -4.57 -8.04 3.46
N SER A 79 -3.94 -7.92 4.64
CA SER A 79 -2.72 -8.66 4.95
C SER A 79 -3.01 -10.16 4.96
N ARG A 80 -4.08 -10.59 5.65
CA ARG A 80 -4.55 -11.98 5.63
C ARG A 80 -4.96 -12.47 4.24
N ALA A 81 -5.62 -11.61 3.45
CA ALA A 81 -5.95 -11.94 2.06
C ALA A 81 -4.69 -12.20 1.22
N ARG A 82 -3.64 -11.39 1.41
CA ARG A 82 -2.36 -11.55 0.73
C ARG A 82 -1.66 -12.84 1.16
N GLU A 83 -1.58 -13.11 2.45
CA GLU A 83 -1.01 -14.34 3.01
C GLU A 83 -1.68 -15.57 2.41
N TYR A 84 -3.01 -15.61 2.44
CA TYR A 84 -3.76 -16.72 1.87
C TYR A 84 -3.51 -16.90 0.36
N VAL A 85 -3.41 -15.81 -0.40
CA VAL A 85 -3.08 -15.93 -1.83
C VAL A 85 -1.67 -16.48 -2.04
N LEU A 86 -0.69 -16.04 -1.25
CA LEU A 86 0.69 -16.53 -1.35
C LEU A 86 0.81 -18.02 -1.00
N GLU A 87 0.04 -18.48 -0.01
CA GLU A 87 0.00 -19.89 0.39
C GLU A 87 -0.67 -20.79 -0.65
N ASN A 88 -1.59 -20.26 -1.46
CA ASN A 88 -2.44 -21.02 -2.38
C ASN A 88 -2.22 -20.61 -3.85
N MET A 89 -0.98 -20.27 -4.22
CA MET A 89 -0.62 -19.90 -5.60
C MET A 89 -0.55 -21.08 -6.59
N SER A 90 -1.10 -22.24 -6.27
CA SER A 90 -1.16 -23.37 -7.21
C SER A 90 -2.37 -23.29 -8.15
N GLU A 91 -3.42 -22.56 -7.76
CA GLU A 91 -4.69 -22.50 -8.49
C GLU A 91 -5.32 -21.08 -8.45
N PRO A 92 -6.22 -20.74 -9.39
CA PRO A 92 -6.76 -19.39 -9.49
C PRO A 92 -7.85 -19.11 -8.43
N LEU A 93 -7.43 -18.52 -7.30
CA LEU A 93 -8.35 -18.08 -6.24
C LEU A 93 -9.40 -17.06 -6.68
N THR A 94 -10.62 -17.20 -6.17
CA THR A 94 -11.78 -16.35 -6.44
C THR A 94 -12.10 -15.41 -5.27
N VAL A 95 -12.97 -14.43 -5.52
CA VAL A 95 -13.49 -13.56 -4.45
C VAL A 95 -14.27 -14.37 -3.40
N LEU A 96 -14.94 -15.45 -3.80
CA LEU A 96 -15.69 -16.29 -2.87
C LEU A 96 -14.74 -17.05 -1.92
N ASP A 97 -13.62 -17.56 -2.45
CA ASP A 97 -12.59 -18.22 -1.63
C ASP A 97 -12.03 -17.25 -0.59
N LEU A 98 -11.75 -16.00 -0.96
CA LEU A 98 -11.34 -14.97 -0.02
C LEU A 98 -12.42 -14.68 1.03
N CYS A 99 -13.69 -14.58 0.64
CA CYS A 99 -14.78 -14.35 1.59
C CYS A 99 -14.88 -15.49 2.61
N ASN A 100 -14.80 -16.74 2.12
CA ASN A 100 -14.91 -17.94 2.93
C ASN A 100 -13.73 -18.06 3.90
N GLN A 101 -12.49 -17.92 3.40
CA GLN A 101 -11.29 -18.03 4.21
C GLN A 101 -11.18 -16.93 5.27
N LEU A 102 -11.57 -15.71 4.91
CA LEU A 102 -11.43 -14.56 5.81
C LEU A 102 -12.65 -14.36 6.70
N HIS A 103 -13.71 -15.16 6.51
CA HIS A 103 -14.99 -15.07 7.21
C HIS A 103 -15.62 -13.67 7.13
N VAL A 104 -15.62 -13.08 5.93
CA VAL A 104 -16.20 -11.75 5.69
C VAL A 104 -17.20 -11.77 4.55
N SER A 105 -18.17 -10.87 4.61
CA SER A 105 -19.07 -10.64 3.48
C SER A 105 -18.30 -10.05 2.28
N ARG A 106 -18.82 -10.31 1.07
CA ARG A 106 -18.32 -9.69 -0.16
C ARG A 106 -18.29 -8.16 -0.08
N ARG A 107 -19.29 -7.55 0.56
CA ARG A 107 -19.37 -6.09 0.75
C ARG A 107 -18.22 -5.57 1.62
N THR A 108 -17.94 -6.25 2.73
CA THR A 108 -16.82 -5.91 3.61
C THR A 108 -15.49 -6.02 2.87
N LEU A 109 -15.30 -7.11 2.13
CA LEU A 109 -14.09 -7.32 1.32
C LEU A 109 -13.94 -6.22 0.26
N GLN A 110 -14.99 -5.91 -0.49
CA GLN A 110 -15.00 -4.85 -1.50
C GLN A 110 -14.62 -3.48 -0.91
N ASN A 111 -15.21 -3.13 0.23
CA ASN A 111 -14.93 -1.87 0.93
C ASN A 111 -13.47 -1.79 1.39
N ALA A 112 -12.95 -2.87 1.98
CA ALA A 112 -11.57 -2.92 2.44
C ALA A 112 -10.59 -2.74 1.27
N PHE A 113 -10.84 -3.43 0.15
CA PHE A 113 -10.02 -3.35 -1.05
C PHE A 113 -10.00 -1.93 -1.65
N HIS A 114 -11.16 -1.28 -1.78
CA HIS A 114 -11.20 0.11 -2.25
C HIS A 114 -10.57 1.10 -1.27
N ALA A 115 -10.82 0.95 0.03
CA ALA A 115 -10.28 1.86 1.04
C ALA A 115 -8.75 1.80 1.13
N ILE A 116 -8.14 0.63 0.93
CA ILE A 116 -6.69 0.42 1.12
C ILE A 116 -5.90 0.43 -0.20
N LEU A 117 -6.41 -0.18 -1.27
CA LEU A 117 -5.71 -0.32 -2.55
C LEU A 117 -6.29 0.53 -3.68
N GLY A 118 -7.44 1.19 -3.47
CA GLY A 118 -8.14 1.95 -4.50
C GLY A 118 -8.80 1.10 -5.59
N ILE A 119 -8.64 -0.23 -5.56
CA ILE A 119 -9.18 -1.17 -6.55
C ILE A 119 -10.01 -2.25 -5.87
N GLY A 120 -10.94 -2.86 -6.60
CA GLY A 120 -11.74 -3.98 -6.08
C GLY A 120 -10.99 -5.33 -6.06
N PRO A 121 -11.48 -6.31 -5.29
CA PRO A 121 -10.87 -7.63 -5.14
C PRO A 121 -10.75 -8.40 -6.45
N ASN A 122 -11.75 -8.31 -7.35
CA ASN A 122 -11.66 -8.92 -8.69
C ASN A 122 -10.52 -8.36 -9.53
N ALA A 123 -10.32 -7.04 -9.50
CA ALA A 123 -9.23 -6.39 -10.25
C ALA A 123 -7.87 -6.79 -9.67
N TRP A 124 -7.77 -6.88 -8.34
CA TRP A 124 -6.56 -7.35 -7.67
C TRP A 124 -6.25 -8.82 -8.00
N LEU A 125 -7.22 -9.73 -7.86
CA LEU A 125 -7.05 -11.14 -8.23
C LEU A 125 -6.72 -11.32 -9.72
N LYS A 126 -7.35 -10.54 -10.60
CA LYS A 126 -7.01 -10.54 -12.04
C LYS A 126 -5.53 -10.19 -12.25
N ARG A 127 -5.00 -9.16 -11.58
CA ARG A 127 -3.58 -8.79 -11.68
C ARG A 127 -2.67 -9.92 -11.20
N ILE A 128 -3.05 -10.63 -10.13
CA ILE A 128 -2.29 -11.78 -9.64
C ILE A 128 -2.25 -12.90 -10.69
N ARG A 129 -3.42 -13.25 -11.25
CA ARG A 129 -3.53 -14.27 -12.32
C ARG A 129 -2.75 -13.88 -13.57
N LEU A 130 -2.80 -12.62 -14.01
CA LEU A 130 -2.00 -12.11 -15.13
C LEU A 130 -0.49 -12.25 -14.88
N ASN A 131 -0.03 -11.92 -13.66
CA ASN A 131 1.38 -12.11 -13.28
C ASN A 131 1.76 -13.59 -13.25
N ALA A 132 0.84 -14.46 -12.84
CA ALA A 132 1.08 -15.90 -12.84
C ALA A 132 1.21 -16.45 -14.26
N VAL A 133 0.33 -16.05 -15.18
CA VAL A 133 0.47 -16.36 -16.61
C VAL A 133 1.80 -15.87 -17.15
N ARG A 134 2.21 -14.63 -16.82
CA ARG A 134 3.53 -14.12 -17.28
C ARG A 134 4.68 -14.99 -16.79
N ARG A 135 4.66 -15.43 -15.52
CA ARG A 135 5.69 -16.34 -14.98
C ARG A 135 5.74 -17.66 -15.74
N GLU A 136 4.60 -18.23 -16.10
CA GLU A 136 4.54 -19.43 -16.95
C GLU A 136 5.14 -19.18 -18.34
N LEU A 137 4.78 -18.06 -18.98
CA LEU A 137 5.22 -17.74 -20.34
C LEU A 137 6.72 -17.41 -20.45
N ILE A 138 7.37 -16.95 -19.38
CA ILE A 138 8.82 -16.68 -19.37
C ILE A 138 9.64 -17.87 -18.84
N SER A 139 9.04 -18.77 -18.07
CA SER A 139 9.77 -19.88 -17.45
C SER A 139 10.10 -20.96 -18.49
N PRO A 140 11.37 -21.37 -18.65
CA PRO A 140 11.75 -22.45 -19.56
C PRO A 140 11.26 -23.82 -19.08
N TRP A 141 10.95 -23.96 -17.78
CA TRP A 141 10.46 -25.20 -17.17
C TRP A 141 8.94 -25.31 -17.15
N SER A 142 8.22 -24.29 -17.67
CA SER A 142 6.76 -24.34 -17.72
C SER A 142 6.28 -25.40 -18.71
N GLN A 143 5.29 -26.18 -18.28
CA GLN A 143 4.62 -27.18 -19.11
C GLN A 143 3.64 -26.54 -20.12
N SER A 144 3.32 -25.25 -19.95
CA SER A 144 2.46 -24.54 -20.89
C SER A 144 3.21 -24.27 -22.20
N ALA A 145 2.83 -25.02 -23.24
CA ALA A 145 3.39 -24.88 -24.58
C ALA A 145 2.82 -23.65 -25.32
N THR A 146 1.59 -23.24 -25.00
CA THR A 146 0.89 -22.13 -25.68
C THR A 146 0.40 -21.06 -24.71
N VAL A 147 0.16 -19.85 -25.24
CA VAL A 147 -0.49 -18.76 -24.51
C VAL A 147 -1.89 -19.16 -24.01
N LYS A 148 -2.62 -19.95 -24.81
CA LYS A 148 -3.96 -20.42 -24.48
C LYS A 148 -3.93 -21.32 -23.24
N ASP A 149 -3.01 -22.27 -23.20
CA ASP A 149 -2.90 -23.22 -22.08
C ASP A 149 -2.57 -22.50 -20.78
N ALA A 150 -1.58 -21.60 -20.82
CA ALA A 150 -1.22 -20.78 -19.66
C ALA A 150 -2.40 -19.91 -19.20
N ALA A 151 -3.12 -19.27 -20.13
CA ALA A 151 -4.28 -18.44 -19.80
C ALA A 151 -5.42 -19.26 -19.16
N MET A 152 -5.73 -20.42 -19.73
CA MET A 152 -6.79 -21.31 -19.23
C MET A 152 -6.46 -21.89 -17.85
N GLN A 153 -5.21 -22.30 -17.61
CA GLN A 153 -4.73 -22.78 -16.31
C GLN A 153 -5.00 -21.75 -15.19
N TRP A 154 -4.90 -20.47 -15.51
CA TRP A 154 -5.14 -19.37 -14.56
C TRP A 154 -6.56 -18.79 -14.62
N GLY A 155 -7.50 -19.50 -15.26
CA GLY A 155 -8.93 -19.19 -15.25
C GLY A 155 -9.37 -18.13 -16.24
N PHE A 156 -8.57 -17.81 -17.26
CA PHE A 156 -8.98 -16.94 -18.35
C PHE A 156 -9.63 -17.75 -19.49
N TRP A 157 -10.94 -17.59 -19.65
CA TRP A 157 -11.75 -18.29 -20.65
C TRP A 157 -12.07 -17.42 -21.89
N HIS A 158 -11.95 -16.09 -21.77
CA HIS A 158 -12.05 -15.15 -22.89
C HIS A 158 -10.66 -14.68 -23.34
N LEU A 159 -10.07 -15.37 -24.32
CA LEU A 159 -8.69 -15.12 -24.76
C LEU A 159 -8.46 -13.70 -25.30
N GLY A 160 -9.44 -13.12 -26.00
CA GLY A 160 -9.35 -11.74 -26.50
C GLY A 160 -9.27 -10.71 -25.38
N GLN A 161 -10.15 -10.80 -24.38
CA GLN A 161 -10.12 -9.91 -23.22
C GLN A 161 -8.85 -10.12 -22.39
N PHE A 162 -8.43 -11.37 -22.19
CA PHE A 162 -7.17 -11.69 -21.53
C PHE A 162 -5.98 -11.02 -22.22
N ALA A 163 -5.87 -11.10 -23.55
CA ALA A 163 -4.76 -10.50 -24.28
C ALA A 163 -4.74 -8.97 -24.12
N THR A 164 -5.91 -8.32 -24.14
CA THR A 164 -6.05 -6.88 -23.87
C THR A 164 -5.62 -6.53 -22.45
N ASP A 165 -6.13 -7.24 -21.43
CA ASP A 165 -5.81 -7.00 -20.03
C ASP A 165 -4.31 -7.24 -19.75
N TYR A 166 -3.72 -8.27 -20.36
CA TYR A 166 -2.29 -8.56 -20.28
C TYR A 166 -1.46 -7.42 -20.89
N GLN A 167 -1.80 -6.99 -22.12
CA GLN A 167 -1.10 -5.90 -22.78
C GLN A 167 -1.21 -4.58 -22.01
N GLN A 168 -2.37 -4.28 -21.41
CA GLN A 168 -2.53 -3.10 -20.56
C GLN A 168 -1.63 -3.15 -19.32
N LEU A 169 -1.49 -4.31 -18.68
CA LEU A 169 -0.69 -4.45 -17.46
C LEU A 169 0.82 -4.47 -17.75
N PHE A 170 1.23 -5.01 -18.89
CA PHE A 170 2.62 -5.36 -19.18
C PHE A 170 3.24 -4.62 -20.36
N ALA A 171 2.47 -3.78 -21.05
CA ALA A 171 2.87 -3.09 -22.28
C ALA A 171 3.37 -4.02 -23.41
N GLU A 172 3.00 -5.31 -23.34
CA GLU A 172 3.48 -6.35 -24.27
C GLU A 172 2.36 -7.38 -24.50
N LYS A 173 2.29 -7.99 -25.68
CA LYS A 173 1.36 -9.10 -25.95
C LYS A 173 1.88 -10.42 -25.34
N PRO A 174 1.01 -11.30 -24.82
CA PRO A 174 1.44 -12.57 -24.23
C PRO A 174 2.15 -13.48 -25.25
N SER A 175 1.80 -13.40 -26.53
CA SER A 175 2.49 -14.13 -27.60
C SER A 175 3.93 -13.65 -27.81
N LEU A 176 4.21 -12.36 -27.63
CA LEU A 176 5.56 -11.82 -27.71
C LEU A 176 6.41 -12.30 -26.53
N THR A 177 5.84 -12.29 -25.33
CA THR A 177 6.50 -12.84 -24.14
C THR A 177 6.91 -14.32 -24.35
N LEU A 178 5.99 -15.13 -24.87
CA LEU A 178 6.26 -16.55 -25.16
C LEU A 178 7.31 -16.74 -26.27
N HIS A 179 7.23 -15.94 -27.34
CA HIS A 179 8.17 -16.00 -28.46
C HIS A 179 9.60 -15.63 -28.04
N GLN A 180 9.75 -14.65 -27.15
CA GLN A 180 11.05 -14.27 -26.59
C GLN A 180 11.66 -15.42 -25.79
N ARG A 181 10.86 -16.13 -24.96
CA ARG A 181 11.29 -17.37 -24.30
C ARG A 181 11.83 -18.34 -25.35
N MET A 182 11.01 -18.71 -26.35
CA MET A 182 11.41 -19.71 -27.35
C MET A 182 12.70 -19.35 -28.11
N ARG A 183 12.98 -18.06 -28.34
CA ARG A 183 14.25 -17.62 -28.97
C ARG A 183 15.47 -17.70 -28.07
N GLN A 184 15.31 -17.52 -26.76
CA GLN A 184 16.43 -17.55 -25.81
C GLN A 184 16.91 -18.99 -25.52
N TRP A 185 16.10 -19.99 -25.87
CA TRP A 185 16.36 -21.41 -25.60
C TRP A 185 16.30 -22.30 -26.85
N ALA A 186 16.35 -21.71 -28.04
CA ALA A 186 16.55 -22.40 -29.32
C ALA A 186 18.01 -22.28 -29.75
#